data_AF-A0A0B0SBE8-F1
#
_entry.id   AF-A0A0B0SBE8-F1
#
_cell.length_a   1.000
_cell.length_b   1.000
_cell.length_c   1.000
_cell.angle_alpha   90.00
_cell.angle_beta   90.00
_cell.angle_gamma   90.00
#
_symmetry.space_group_name_H-M   'P 1'
#
loop_
_entity.id
_entity.type
_entity.pdbx_description
1 polymer ?
#
loop_
_entity_poly.entity_id
_entity_poly.type
_entity_poly.pdbx_seq_one_letter_code
_entity_poly.pdbx_strand_id
1 'polypeptide(L)' 'MLSRLIAAFCIIDDALQAMGYKDDPQAKTPASAILTLALLAALEFGGKHNKALALAKDLGLFTHVPSPS' A
#
# COMPACT_ATOMS: atom_id res chain seq x y z
N MET A 1 12.68 -4.72 -6.95
CA MET A 1 11.36 -4.80 -6.31
C MET A 1 11.10 -3.58 -5.42
N LEU A 2 11.85 -3.39 -4.34
CA LEU A 2 11.61 -2.30 -3.37
C LEU A 2 11.57 -0.88 -3.98
N SER A 3 12.54 -0.52 -4.84
CA SER A 3 12.53 0.81 -5.49
C SER A 3 11.30 1.04 -6.37
N ARG A 4 10.77 0.00 -7.02
CA ARG A 4 9.53 0.09 -7.81
C ARG A 4 8.31 0.29 -6.91
N LEU A 5 8.31 -0.34 -5.74
CA LEU A 5 7.24 -0.20 -4.76
C LEU A 5 7.22 1.20 -4.14
N ILE A 6 8.39 1.76 -3.80
CA ILE A 6 8.52 3.13 -3.32
C ILE A 6 8.03 4.10 -4.41
N ALA A 7 8.47 3.92 -5.65
CA ALA A 7 8.01 4.74 -6.76
C ALA A 7 6.50 4.64 -6.97
N ALA A 8 5.92 3.44 -6.90
CA ALA A 8 4.48 3.24 -6.98
C ALA A 8 3.73 3.95 -5.84
N PHE A 9 4.22 3.85 -4.62
CA PHE A 9 3.66 4.56 -3.47
C PHE A 9 3.64 6.08 -3.71
N CYS A 10 4.78 6.67 -4.12
CA CYS A 10 4.86 8.11 -4.39
C CYS A 10 3.88 8.54 -5.50
N ILE A 11 3.81 7.80 -6.61
CA ILE A 11 2.89 8.10 -7.72
C ILE A 11 1.44 8.03 -7.25
N ILE A 12 1.08 7.02 -6.46
CA ILE A 12 -0.27 6.86 -5.93
C ILE A 12 -0.61 7.98 -4.94
N ASP A 13 0.33 8.34 -4.05
CA ASP A 13 0.13 9.40 -3.06
C ASP A 13 -0.11 10.76 -3.73
N ASP A 14 0.74 11.12 -4.70
CA ASP A 14 0.59 12.35 -5.49
C ASP A 14 -0.72 12.35 -6.28
N ALA A 15 -1.10 11.21 -6.87
CA ALA A 15 -2.36 11.09 -7.62
C ALA A 15 -3.59 11.28 -6.71
N LEU A 16 -3.60 10.68 -5.51
CA LEU A 16 -4.68 10.85 -4.54
C LEU A 16 -4.78 12.31 -4.08
N GLN A 17 -3.65 12.96 -3.81
CA GLN A 17 -3.61 14.39 -3.46
C GLN A 17 -4.15 15.26 -4.61
N ALA A 18 -3.73 15.01 -5.85
CA ALA A 18 -4.20 15.73 -7.03
C ALA A 18 -5.71 15.55 -7.28
N MET A 19 -6.27 14.40 -6.91
CA MET A 19 -7.71 14.12 -6.96
C MET A 19 -8.50 14.74 -5.80
N GLY A 20 -7.83 15.36 -4.82
CA GLY A 20 -8.47 15.89 -3.62
C GLY A 20 -8.99 14.80 -2.69
N TYR A 21 -8.50 13.57 -2.82
CA TYR A 21 -8.85 12.48 -1.92
C TYR A 21 -8.32 12.80 -0.52
N LYS A 22 -9.18 12.62 0.49
CA LYS A 22 -8.81 12.78 1.89
C LYS A 22 -9.03 11.45 2.57
N ASP A 23 -7.99 10.95 3.21
CA ASP A 23 -8.10 9.76 4.06
C ASP A 23 -9.14 10.00 5.16
N ASP A 24 -9.80 8.92 5.55
CA ASP A 24 -10.68 8.94 6.70
C ASP A 24 -9.84 9.28 7.96
N PRO A 25 -10.23 10.28 8.78
CA PRO A 25 -9.49 10.65 9.98
C PRO A 25 -9.28 9.52 10.99
N GLN A 26 -10.09 8.46 10.94
CA GLN A 26 -9.98 7.27 11.80
C GLN A 26 -9.12 6.16 11.17
N ALA A 27 -8.78 6.26 9.87
CA ALA A 27 -7.94 5.29 9.20
C ALA A 27 -6.49 5.36 9.71
N LYS A 28 -5.96 4.23 10.16
CA LYS A 28 -4.55 4.11 10.61
C LYS A 28 -3.57 3.90 9.45
N THR A 29 -4.07 3.43 8.31
CA THR A 29 -3.28 3.16 7.10
C THR A 29 -3.86 4.04 5.99
N PRO A 30 -3.05 4.90 5.36
CA PRO A 30 -3.53 5.78 4.29
C PRO A 30 -3.91 4.98 3.05
N ALA A 31 -4.83 5.51 2.25
CA ALA A 31 -5.30 4.88 1.02
C ALA A 31 -4.15 4.64 0.02
N SER A 32 -3.14 5.52 -0.02
CA SER A 32 -1.94 5.32 -0.85
C SER A 32 -1.20 4.03 -0.48
N ALA A 33 -1.07 3.72 0.81
CA ALA A 33 -0.47 2.48 1.28
C ALA A 33 -1.36 1.26 0.95
N ILE A 34 -2.68 1.36 1.13
CA ILE A 34 -3.61 0.27 0.78
C ILE A 34 -3.53 -0.06 -0.71
N LEU A 35 -3.58 0.94 -1.58
CA LEU A 35 -3.48 0.76 -3.04
C LEU A 35 -2.11 0.21 -3.46
N THR A 36 -1.03 0.65 -2.79
CA THR A 36 0.31 0.10 -3.03
C THR A 36 0.39 -1.38 -2.66
N LEU A 37 -0.23 -1.80 -1.55
CA LEU A 37 -0.31 -3.20 -1.14
C LEU A 37 -1.14 -4.05 -2.10
N ALA A 38 -2.24 -3.51 -2.62
CA ALA A 38 -3.05 -4.17 -3.65
C ALA A 38 -2.24 -4.36 -4.94
N LEU A 39 -1.48 -3.34 -5.36
CA LEU A 39 -0.61 -3.42 -6.53
C LEU A 39 0.51 -4.46 -6.33
N LEU A 40 1.14 -4.48 -5.15
CA LEU A 40 2.12 -5.49 -4.77
C LEU A 40 1.53 -6.92 -4.84
N ALA A 41 0.32 -7.10 -4.32
CA ALA A 41 -0.37 -8.39 -4.38
C ALA A 41 -0.61 -8.82 -5.83
N ALA A 42 -1.09 -7.91 -6.69
CA ALA A 42 -1.38 -8.17 -8.09
C ALA A 42 -0.11 -8.53 -8.88
N LEU A 43 0.96 -7.76 -8.72
CA LEU A 43 2.18 -7.89 -9.52
C LEU A 43 3.09 -9.04 -9.06
N GLU A 44 3.26 -9.23 -7.75
CA GLU A 44 4.28 -10.15 -7.21
C GLU A 44 3.68 -11.43 -6.62
N PHE A 45 2.38 -11.45 -6.31
CA PHE A 45 1.74 -12.56 -5.60
C PHE A 45 0.49 -13.13 -6.28
N GLY A 46 0.21 -12.75 -7.53
CA GLY A 46 -0.95 -13.23 -8.29
C GLY A 46 -2.28 -12.92 -7.60
N GLY A 47 -2.37 -11.75 -6.97
CA GLY A 47 -3.55 -11.28 -6.22
C GLY A 47 -3.63 -11.73 -4.77
N LYS A 48 -2.64 -12.47 -4.25
CA LYS A 48 -2.66 -12.97 -2.85
C LYS A 48 -2.30 -11.87 -1.86
N HIS A 49 -3.28 -11.08 -1.43
CA HIS A 49 -3.11 -9.97 -0.47
C HIS A 49 -2.40 -10.39 0.83
N ASN A 50 -2.70 -11.56 1.39
CA ASN A 50 -2.06 -12.02 2.63
C ASN A 50 -0.54 -12.15 2.50
N LYS A 51 -0.03 -12.51 1.32
CA LYS A 51 1.42 -12.56 1.07
C LYS A 51 2.04 -11.17 0.94
N ALA A 52 1.33 -10.23 0.31
CA ALA A 52 1.74 -8.83 0.25
C ALA A 52 1.79 -8.19 1.65
N LEU A 53 0.79 -8.46 2.48
CA LEU A 53 0.75 -8.00 3.87
C LEU A 53 1.88 -8.60 4.72
N ALA A 54 2.18 -9.89 4.56
CA ALA A 54 3.30 -10.53 5.24
C ALA A 54 4.64 -9.88 4.85
N LEU A 55 4.89 -9.72 3.54
CA LEU A 55 6.10 -9.07 3.05
C LEU A 55 6.21 -7.61 3.54
N ALA A 56 5.11 -6.86 3.57
CA ALA A 56 5.11 -5.48 4.03
C ALA A 56 5.44 -5.35 5.52
N LYS A 57 5.04 -6.33 6.33
CA LYS A 57 5.43 -6.41 7.76
C LYS A 57 6.90 -6.78 7.90
N ASP A 58 7.37 -7.79 7.19
CA ASP A 58 8.76 -8.26 7.27
C ASP A 58 9.76 -7.17 6.85
N LEU A 59 9.40 -6.36 5.86
CA LEU A 59 10.23 -5.26 5.37
C LEU A 59 9.99 -3.92 6.10
N GLY A 60 9.03 -3.85 7.02
CA GLY A 60 8.69 -2.62 7.73
C GLY A 60 8.27 -1.46 6.82
N LEU A 61 7.53 -1.74 5.74
CA LEU A 61 7.23 -0.74 4.70
C LEU A 61 6.31 0.39 5.17
N PHE A 62 5.42 0.09 6.12
CA PHE A 62 4.45 1.04 6.64
C PHE A 62 4.35 0.89 8.16
N THR A 63 4.15 2.01 8.87
CA THR A 63 3.97 2.02 10.33
C THR A 63 2.77 1.17 10.76
N HIS A 64 1.70 1.18 9.97
CA HIS A 64 0.53 0.35 10.17
C HIS A 64 0.20 -0.44 8.89
N VAL A 65 0.37 -1.76 8.96
CA VAL A 65 -0.08 -2.71 7.94
C VAL A 65 -1.45 -3.25 8.35
N PRO A 66 -2.47 -3.19 7.47
CA PRO A 66 -3.82 -3.65 7.80
C PRO A 66 -3.85 -5.15 8.11
N SER A 67 -4.87 -5.57 8.87
CA SER A 67 -5.12 -6.98 9.12
C SER A 67 -5.56 -7.68 7.82
N PRO A 68 -5.26 -8.98 7.66
CA PRO A 68 -5.89 -9.80 6.63
C PRO A 68 -7.42 -9.67 6.68
N SER A 69 -8.06 -9.70 5.51
CA SER A 69 -9.52 -9.79 5.36
C SER A 69 -10.01 -11.21 5.54
#